data_AF-K0JIW4-F1
#
_entry.id   AF-K0JIW4-F1
#
_cell.length_a   1.000
_cell.length_b   1.000
_cell.length_c   1.000
_cell.angle_alpha   90.00
_cell.angle_beta   90.00
_cell.angle_gamma   90.00
#
_symmetry.space_group_name_H-M   'P 1'
#
loop_
_entity.id
_entity.type
_entity.pdbx_description
1 polymer ?
#
loop_
_entity_poly.entity_id
_entity_poly.type
_entity_poly.pdbx_seq_one_letter_code
_entity_poly.pdbx_strand_id
1 'polypeptide(L)'
;MDIVIIHKGFNKYVLYCLKQLKITNKNSNVYLLSDKEYKEYSKYSIFVDINNILSDDAKLFADKYIHLGKSDPNYEMFCMQRWIILRDFMKLYNIKECFYRIVMF
;
A
#
# COMPACT_ATOMS: atom_id res chain seq x y z
N MET A 1 5.57 -15.03 6.94
CA MET A 1 6.15 -13.82 6.34
C MET A 1 5.01 -12.90 5.98
N ASP A 2 5.07 -11.63 6.37
CA ASP A 2 4.00 -10.69 6.06
C ASP A 2 4.09 -10.22 4.61
N ILE A 3 2.94 -9.98 3.98
CA ILE A 3 2.85 -9.49 2.61
C ILE A 3 2.11 -8.16 2.65
N VAL A 4 2.69 -7.13 2.05
CA VAL A 4 2.14 -5.77 2.07
C VAL A 4 1.84 -5.31 0.65
N ILE A 5 0.60 -4.85 0.44
CA ILE A 5 0.16 -4.16 -0.78
C ILE A 5 -0.26 -2.74 -0.40
N ILE A 6 0.16 -1.76 -1.20
CA ILE A 6 -0.26 -0.36 -1.06
C ILE A 6 -0.99 0.03 -2.35
N HIS A 7 -2.27 0.36 -2.25
CA HIS A 7 -3.11 0.77 -3.38
C HIS A 7 -4.16 1.79 -2.92
N LYS A 8 -4.51 2.75 -3.78
CA LYS A 8 -5.59 3.71 -3.51
C LYS A 8 -6.71 3.51 -4.50
N GLY A 9 -7.94 3.69 -4.03
CA GLY A 9 -9.16 3.45 -4.80
C GLY A 9 -9.49 1.96 -4.93
N PHE A 10 -10.57 1.70 -5.65
CA PHE A 10 -10.99 0.34 -5.96
C PHE A 10 -10.59 -0.05 -7.37
N ASN A 11 -9.88 -1.16 -7.49
CA ASN A 11 -9.67 -1.84 -8.76
C ASN A 11 -9.91 -3.37 -8.66
N LYS A 12 -10.61 -3.92 -9.65
CA LYS A 12 -10.92 -5.35 -9.73
C LYS A 12 -9.66 -6.23 -9.82
N TYR A 13 -8.57 -5.74 -10.41
CA TYR A 13 -7.34 -6.53 -10.46
C TYR A 13 -6.75 -6.74 -9.06
N VAL A 14 -6.85 -5.75 -8.16
CA VAL A 14 -6.35 -5.87 -6.77
C VAL A 14 -7.07 -7.01 -6.07
N LEU A 15 -8.38 -7.13 -6.29
CA LEU A 15 -9.16 -8.25 -5.76
C LEU A 15 -8.59 -9.60 -6.22
N TYR A 16 -8.25 -9.74 -7.50
CA TYR A 16 -7.66 -10.97 -8.02
C TYR A 16 -6.27 -11.23 -7.43
N CYS A 17 -5.44 -10.20 -7.29
CA CYS A 17 -4.14 -10.32 -6.64
C CYS A 17 -4.27 -10.78 -5.19
N LEU A 18 -5.17 -10.17 -4.40
CA LEU A 18 -5.42 -10.53 -3.01
C LEU A 18 -5.92 -11.97 -2.88
N LYS A 19 -6.86 -12.38 -3.74
CA LYS A 19 -7.33 -13.78 -3.82
C LYS A 19 -6.17 -14.74 -4.06
N GLN A 20 -5.35 -14.47 -5.07
CA GLN A 20 -4.21 -15.32 -5.42
C GLN A 20 -3.20 -15.41 -4.27
N LEU A 21 -2.88 -14.28 -3.64
CA LEU A 21 -1.97 -14.24 -2.50
C LEU A 21 -2.50 -15.07 -1.33
N LYS A 22 -3.79 -14.97 -1.00
CA LYS A 22 -4.37 -15.73 0.11
C LYS A 22 -4.44 -17.23 -0.17
N ILE A 23 -4.69 -17.63 -1.42
CA ILE A 23 -4.69 -19.05 -1.83
C ILE A 23 -3.28 -19.65 -1.75
N THR A 24 -2.27 -18.93 -2.24
CA THR A 24 -0.89 -19.41 -2.32
C THR A 24 -0.12 -19.29 -1.00
N ASN A 25 -0.50 -18.34 -0.15
CA ASN A 25 0.19 -18.04 1.12
C ASN A 25 -0.79 -18.08 2.31
N LYS A 26 -1.43 -19.24 2.54
CA LYS A 26 -2.51 -19.39 3.54
C LYS A 26 -2.17 -18.85 4.93
N ASN A 27 -0.93 -19.06 5.36
CA ASN A 27 -0.44 -18.71 6.70
C ASN A 27 0.17 -17.30 6.78
N SER A 28 0.23 -16.56 5.68
CA SER A 28 0.78 -15.20 5.67
C SER A 28 -0.29 -14.17 5.97
N ASN A 29 0.07 -13.14 6.74
CA ASN A 29 -0.76 -11.94 6.85
C ASN A 29 -0.61 -11.14 5.55
N VAL A 30 -1.74 -10.79 4.94
CA VAL A 30 -1.78 -9.95 3.74
C VAL A 30 -2.37 -8.62 4.16
N TYR A 31 -1.53 -7.59 4.27
CA TYR A 31 -1.95 -6.24 4.61
C TYR A 31 -2.25 -5.46 3.32
N LEU A 32 -3.42 -4.84 3.27
CA LEU A 32 -3.78 -3.87 2.24
C LEU A 32 -3.83 -2.48 2.87
N LEU A 33 -2.80 -1.70 2.58
CA LEU A 33 -2.77 -0.28 2.91
C LEU A 33 -3.53 0.46 1.82
N SER A 34 -4.65 1.06 2.19
CA SER A 34 -5.56 1.75 1.26
C SER A 34 -6.16 3.02 1.86
N ASP A 35 -6.70 3.89 1.03
CA ASP A 35 -7.44 5.10 1.41
C ASP A 35 -8.86 4.78 1.90
N LYS A 36 -9.37 3.60 1.55
CA LYS A 36 -10.71 3.15 1.96
C LYS A 36 -10.76 1.63 2.12
N GLU A 37 -11.59 1.18 3.05
CA GLU A 37 -11.94 -0.23 3.20
C GLU A 37 -13.02 -0.65 2.19
N TYR A 38 -12.77 -1.75 1.48
CA TYR A 38 -13.71 -2.35 0.55
C TYR A 38 -14.03 -3.78 1.00
N LYS A 39 -15.33 -4.10 1.09
CA LYS A 39 -15.82 -5.40 1.58
C LYS A 39 -15.26 -6.58 0.77
N GLU A 40 -15.05 -6.38 -0.53
CA GLU A 40 -14.48 -7.37 -1.44
C GLU A 40 -13.01 -7.69 -1.10
N TYR A 41 -12.25 -6.71 -0.62
CA TYR A 41 -10.85 -6.87 -0.23
C TYR A 41 -10.71 -7.46 1.17
N SER A 42 -11.54 -7.02 2.14
CA SER A 42 -11.46 -7.45 3.54
C SER A 42 -11.61 -8.98 3.72
N LYS A 43 -12.18 -9.68 2.74
CA LYS A 43 -12.23 -11.15 2.72
C LYS A 43 -10.85 -11.81 2.55
N TYR A 44 -9.88 -11.11 1.97
CA TYR A 44 -8.58 -11.67 1.57
C TYR A 44 -7.38 -10.90 2.16
N SER A 45 -7.61 -9.77 2.82
CA SER A 45 -6.56 -8.93 3.41
C SER A 45 -7.01 -8.27 4.71
N ILE A 46 -6.03 -7.89 5.53
CA ILE A 46 -6.16 -7.00 6.67
C ILE A 46 -6.09 -5.57 6.14
N PHE A 47 -7.18 -4.81 6.27
CA PHE A 47 -7.20 -3.41 5.88
C PHE A 47 -6.40 -2.55 6.86
N VAL A 48 -5.63 -1.62 6.31
CA VAL A 48 -4.91 -0.58 7.04
C VAL A 48 -5.16 0.75 6.33
N ASP A 49 -5.72 1.72 7.05
CA ASP A 49 -5.93 3.06 6.48
C ASP A 49 -4.59 3.78 6.33
N ILE A 50 -4.21 4.13 5.10
CA ILE A 50 -2.99 4.88 4.79
C ILE A 50 -2.93 6.20 5.55
N ASN A 51 -4.07 6.85 5.79
CA ASN A 51 -4.11 8.15 6.46
C ASN A 51 -3.63 8.06 7.92
N ASN A 52 -3.79 6.90 8.55
CA ASN A 52 -3.27 6.64 9.89
C ASN A 52 -1.76 6.33 9.92
N ILE A 53 -1.17 6.07 8.74
CA ILE A 53 0.25 5.75 8.58
C ILE A 53 1.07 6.95 8.08
N LEU A 54 0.42 7.91 7.40
CA LEU A 54 1.08 9.08 6.81
C LEU A 54 1.83 9.89 7.87
N SER A 55 3.15 9.71 7.90
CA SER A 55 4.06 10.50 8.73
C SER A 55 4.28 11.90 8.18
N ASP A 56 4.90 12.74 9.00
CA ASP A 56 5.33 14.06 8.57
C ASP A 56 6.41 14.01 7.49
N ASP A 57 7.21 12.93 7.41
CA ASP A 57 8.14 12.71 6.29
C ASP A 57 7.40 12.53 4.96
N ALA A 58 6.28 11.80 4.96
CA ALA A 58 5.49 11.58 3.76
C ALA A 58 4.84 12.88 3.26
N LYS A 59 4.40 13.74 4.20
CA LYS A 59 3.86 15.08 3.91
C LYS A 59 4.97 16.00 3.38
N LEU A 60 6.11 16.06 4.06
CA LEU A 60 7.28 16.84 3.65
C LEU A 60 7.77 16.45 2.25
N PHE A 61 7.73 15.15 1.93
CA PHE A 61 8.04 14.68 0.58
C PHE A 61 7.05 15.24 -0.45
N ALA A 62 5.74 15.19 -0.17
CA ALA A 62 4.71 15.74 -1.04
C ALA A 62 4.93 17.24 -1.28
N ASP A 63 5.20 17.99 -0.21
CA ASP A 63 5.40 19.45 -0.27
C ASP A 63 6.62 19.85 -1.11
N LYS A 64 7.65 19.00 -1.15
CA LYS A 64 8.89 19.23 -1.92
C LYS A 64 8.90 18.53 -3.28
N TYR A 65 7.86 17.78 -3.61
CA TYR A 65 7.84 16.98 -4.82
C TYR A 65 7.72 17.88 -6.06
N ILE A 66 8.71 17.79 -6.95
CA ILE A 66 8.69 18.46 -8.25
C ILE A 66 8.49 17.38 -9.31
N HIS A 67 7.35 17.45 -10.00
CA HIS A 67 7.05 16.53 -11.08
C HIS A 67 7.82 16.89 -12.34
N LEU A 68 8.55 15.93 -12.89
CA LEU A 68 9.34 16.07 -14.13
C LEU A 68 8.84 15.16 -15.26
N GLY A 69 7.81 14.35 -14.99
CA GLY A 69 7.26 13.36 -15.89
C GLY A 69 6.19 13.91 -16.84
N LYS A 70 5.58 12.99 -17.60
CA LYS A 70 4.40 13.25 -18.44
C LYS A 70 3.12 12.64 -17.87
N SER A 71 3.24 11.82 -16.84
CA SER A 71 2.08 11.16 -16.24
C SER A 71 1.38 12.09 -15.25
N ASP A 72 0.35 11.59 -14.57
CA ASP A 72 -0.31 12.38 -13.54
C ASP A 72 0.67 12.68 -12.36
N PRO A 73 0.86 13.96 -11.98
CA PRO A 73 1.78 14.32 -10.91
C PRO A 73 1.45 13.65 -9.57
N ASN A 74 0.17 13.52 -9.22
CA ASN A 74 -0.26 12.92 -7.96
C ASN A 74 -0.01 11.42 -7.96
N TYR A 75 -0.20 10.76 -9.10
CA TYR A 75 0.08 9.35 -9.27
C TYR A 75 1.58 9.05 -9.07
N GLU A 76 2.46 9.75 -9.79
CA GLU A 76 3.90 9.55 -9.65
C GLU A 76 4.42 9.94 -8.27
N MET A 77 3.91 11.04 -7.70
CA MET A 77 4.21 11.43 -6.31
C MET A 77 3.84 10.30 -5.35
N PHE A 78 2.63 9.77 -5.48
CA PHE A 78 2.17 8.68 -4.62
C PHE A 78 3.04 7.44 -4.81
N CYS A 79 3.45 7.11 -6.03
CA CYS A 79 4.38 6.00 -6.29
C CYS A 79 5.66 6.10 -5.48
N MET A 80 6.23 7.30 -5.36
CA MET A 80 7.43 7.53 -4.54
C MET A 80 7.10 7.51 -3.04
N GLN A 81 5.98 8.11 -2.63
CA GLN A 81 5.53 8.12 -1.23
C GLN A 81 5.28 6.71 -0.67
N ARG A 82 4.98 5.71 -1.51
CA ARG A 82 4.75 4.32 -1.05
C ARG A 82 5.92 3.76 -0.24
N TRP A 83 7.16 4.14 -0.56
CA TRP A 83 8.33 3.67 0.21
C TRP A 83 8.38 4.26 1.61
N ILE A 84 7.98 5.52 1.76
CA ILE A 84 7.88 6.20 3.06
C ILE A 84 6.74 5.57 3.87
N ILE A 85 5.56 5.40 3.25
CA ILE A 85 4.39 4.76 3.85
C ILE A 85 4.73 3.32 4.29
N LEU A 86 5.42 2.53 3.45
CA LEU A 86 5.83 1.17 3.79
C LEU A 86 6.77 1.14 4.99
N ARG A 87 7.80 1.99 4.99
CA ARG A 87 8.74 2.13 6.10
C ARG A 87 8.02 2.46 7.41
N ASP A 88 7.07 3.39 7.37
CA ASP A 88 6.36 3.85 8.56
C ASP A 88 5.36 2.83 9.08
N PHE A 89 4.67 2.14 8.17
CA PHE A 89 3.86 0.96 8.50
C PHE A 89 4.70 -0.11 9.19
N MET A 90 5.84 -0.47 8.61
CA MET A 90 6.71 -1.51 9.19
C MET A 90 7.19 -1.13 10.60
N LYS A 91 7.53 0.15 10.82
CA LYS A 91 7.89 0.66 12.16
C LYS A 91 6.71 0.60 13.13
N LEU A 92 5.53 1.09 12.73
CA LEU A 92 4.36 1.17 13.60
C LEU A 92 3.86 -0.22 14.05
N TYR A 93 3.96 -1.21 13.16
CA TYR A 93 3.50 -2.58 13.42
C TYR A 93 4.62 -3.52 13.86
N ASN A 94 5.84 -3.01 14.12
CA ASN A 94 7.02 -3.81 14.49
C ASN A 94 7.36 -4.96 13.51
N ILE A 95 7.13 -4.73 12.21
CA ILE A 95 7.42 -5.69 11.14
C ILE A 95 8.89 -5.51 10.72
N LYS A 96 9.71 -6.53 10.95
CA LYS A 96 11.14 -6.51 10.59
C LYS A 96 11.39 -6.74 9.11
N GLU A 97 10.58 -7.61 8.49
CA GLU A 97 10.70 -8.01 7.10
C GLU A 97 9.31 -8.31 6.53
N CYS A 98 9.11 -7.98 5.25
CA CYS A 98 7.89 -8.32 4.53
C CYS A 98 8.16 -8.45 3.03
N PHE A 99 7.26 -9.17 2.34
CA PHE A 99 7.18 -9.09 0.88
C PHE A 99 6.31 -7.91 0.49
N TYR A 100 6.94 -6.87 -0.05
CA TYR A 100 6.23 -5.76 -0.64
C TYR A 100 5.89 -6.04 -2.09
N ARG A 101 4.61 -5.93 -2.46
CA ARG A 101 4.15 -6.06 -3.84
C ARG A 101 3.52 -4.76 -4.31
N ILE A 102 4.19 -4.11 -5.25
CA ILE A 102 3.62 -2.97 -5.96
C ILE A 102 2.57 -3.52 -6.93
N VAL A 103 1.39 -2.94 -6.89
CA VAL A 103 0.42 -3.10 -7.97
C VAL A 103 0.22 -1.73 -8.60
N MET A 104 0.99 -1.48 -9.66
CA MET A 104 0.77 -0.33 -10.54
C MET A 104 -0.45 -0.64 -11.37
N PHE A 105 -1.41 0.29 -11.44
CA PHE A 105 -2.42 0.57 -12.46
C PHE A 105 -3.68 1.15 -11.80
#